data_AF-A0A8H9CAU7-F1
#
_entry.id   AF-A0A8H9CAU7-F1
#
_cell.length_a   1.000
_cell.length_b   1.000
_cell.length_c   1.000
_cell.angle_alpha   90.00
_cell.angle_beta   90.00
_cell.angle_gamma   90.00
#
_symmetry.space_group_name_H-M   'P 1'
#
loop_
_entity.id
_entity.type
_entity.pdbx_description
1 polymer ?
#
loop_
_entity_poly.entity_id
_entity_poly.type
_entity_poly.pdbx_seq_one_letter_code
_entity_poly.pdbx_strand_id
1 'polypeptide(L)'
;MPFANGDRVRVVQTIGSLSIGLTGIVLQTNPNDDWPFVDFAESGFNRGHPGNGAAPGGGSILPPLQRSGYWVPPDVIVVHERPITAADLKPFFLVEIKGGQVVDVPGEGFDDGADAAARAAVLTKQLGHKVQARRRKLNSNWHEVEAERLSSGQFSRFDVEKVGLPVITEHYAYLNDEGRVSYVPSEEYGAAGRRHDVTAGSYLNRFYTALSPSEVELYEARLRYEGQLQITDDPKRAVEIYQNGPSSCMSGKFKQYGEKHHPVEAYFAGDLALAYLEDNGEIIARCLIWPEKKLYTRAYGDLAKIKSLLRAEGYSQGDFFGAKMQRLTHMYDRRDFFILPFVDKSDSYAGSPASLCVVDRGDHFEISERFEGYHCAQTSGLMNVDRTVDEDNEPDPNYDCQRCGYDESDLDLSDVVVSVTGSTEVWCDDCRNSNSFRCAGSRQWVCEDVPNGLDAADKQVSLHHLRKVGGFICASSQKAFVDEAPVVLSNGATWSRDAFLKHGFTCAGNGRNYATTDGETIGGKHYSQDFIRRFGKPKEEAPVAANQDLVREPERLRA
;
A
#
# COMPACT_ATOMS: atom_id res chain seq x y z
N MET A 1 1.41 28.23 20.32
CA MET A 1 2.11 26.98 19.98
C MET A 1 1.15 26.09 19.20
N PRO A 2 1.52 25.61 18.01
CA PRO A 2 0.64 24.76 17.20
C PRO A 2 0.38 23.37 17.82
N PHE A 3 1.25 22.91 18.72
CA PHE A 3 1.18 21.61 19.38
C PHE A 3 0.93 21.76 20.89
N ALA A 4 0.22 20.80 21.48
CA ALA A 4 0.02 20.64 22.91
C ALA A 4 0.48 19.25 23.38
N ASN A 5 0.82 19.11 24.67
CA ASN A 5 1.12 17.81 25.25
C ASN A 5 -0.09 16.89 25.12
N GLY A 6 0.14 15.68 24.60
CA GLY A 6 -0.87 14.70 24.25
C GLY A 6 -1.29 14.71 22.79
N ASP A 7 -0.99 15.76 22.02
CA ASP A 7 -1.32 15.81 20.59
C ASP A 7 -0.74 14.59 19.87
N ARG A 8 -1.59 13.86 19.14
CA ARG A 8 -1.12 12.85 18.21
C ARG A 8 -0.75 13.53 16.91
N VAL A 9 0.50 13.35 16.50
CA VAL A 9 1.08 13.97 15.31
C VAL A 9 1.45 12.92 14.28
N ARG A 10 1.43 13.32 13.01
CA ARG A 10 1.87 12.49 11.89
C ARG A 10 2.99 13.20 11.15
N VAL A 11 4.06 12.48 10.83
CA VAL A 11 5.18 12.99 10.02
C VAL A 11 4.71 13.19 8.58
N VAL A 12 4.86 14.40 8.06
CA VAL A 12 4.50 14.78 6.68
C VAL A 12 5.70 15.02 5.78
N GLN A 13 6.90 15.11 6.36
CA GLN A 13 8.16 15.25 5.64
C GLN A 13 9.21 14.32 6.25
N THR A 14 10.06 13.69 5.44
CA THR A 14 11.13 12.83 5.95
C THR A 14 12.20 13.68 6.65
N ILE A 15 12.60 13.30 7.88
CA ILE A 15 13.75 13.90 8.58
C ILE A 15 14.56 12.82 9.31
N GLY A 16 15.85 12.69 8.95
CA GLY A 16 16.71 11.66 9.53
C GLY A 16 16.12 10.25 9.38
N SER A 17 15.82 9.60 10.50
CA SER A 17 15.21 8.27 10.55
C SER A 17 13.67 8.26 10.56
N LEU A 18 13.02 9.43 10.62
CA LEU A 18 11.56 9.53 10.65
C LEU A 18 11.02 9.55 9.22
N SER A 19 10.22 8.54 8.87
CA SER A 19 9.58 8.41 7.56
C SER A 19 8.20 9.08 7.53
N ILE A 20 7.79 9.59 6.37
CA ILE A 20 6.44 10.13 6.15
C ILE A 20 5.39 9.09 6.54
N GLY A 21 4.34 9.53 7.24
CA GLY A 21 3.24 8.70 7.73
C GLY A 21 3.41 8.16 9.14
N LEU A 22 4.62 8.24 9.71
CA LEU A 22 4.87 7.82 11.09
C LEU A 22 4.01 8.65 12.06
N THR A 23 3.36 7.99 13.02
CA THR A 23 2.51 8.65 14.03
C THR A 23 3.16 8.57 15.40
N GLY A 24 2.99 9.64 16.19
CA GLY A 24 3.53 9.74 17.54
C GLY A 24 2.72 10.67 18.42
N ILE A 25 3.07 10.75 19.70
CA ILE A 25 2.40 11.57 20.71
C ILE A 25 3.38 12.63 21.20
N VAL A 26 2.95 13.90 21.19
CA VAL A 26 3.70 15.01 21.78
C VAL A 26 3.73 14.84 23.29
N LEU A 27 4.91 14.60 23.85
CA LEU A 27 5.09 14.47 25.30
C LEU A 27 5.41 15.81 25.97
N GLN A 28 6.12 16.67 25.26
CA GLN A 28 6.57 17.97 25.75
C GLN A 28 6.66 18.97 24.61
N THR A 29 6.31 20.23 24.86
CA THR A 29 6.58 21.36 23.95
C THR A 29 7.70 22.23 24.52
N ASN A 30 8.71 22.55 23.73
CA ASN A 30 9.77 23.46 24.18
C ASN A 30 9.32 24.92 23.98
N PRO A 31 9.28 25.75 25.05
CA PRO A 31 8.82 27.13 24.95
C PRO A 31 9.74 28.07 24.18
N ASN A 32 11.00 27.72 23.92
CA ASN A 32 11.96 28.63 23.31
C ASN A 32 12.06 28.50 21.78
N ASP A 33 11.70 27.35 21.23
CA ASP A 33 12.02 26.96 19.84
C ASP A 33 10.85 26.22 19.15
N ASP A 34 9.70 26.07 19.81
CA ASP A 34 8.44 25.50 19.30
C ASP A 34 8.52 24.03 18.84
N TRP A 35 9.68 23.35 18.96
CA TRP A 35 9.80 21.94 18.59
C TRP A 35 9.12 21.09 19.66
N PRO A 36 8.13 20.24 19.31
CA PRO A 36 7.62 19.24 20.23
C PRO A 36 8.58 18.05 20.36
N PHE A 37 8.69 17.52 21.57
CA PHE A 37 9.27 16.22 21.86
C PHE A 37 8.19 15.16 21.63
N VAL A 38 8.35 14.33 20.61
CA VAL A 38 7.36 13.35 20.14
C VAL A 38 7.86 11.94 20.43
N ASP A 39 7.02 11.14 21.05
CA ASP A 39 7.23 9.70 21.23
C ASP A 39 6.52 8.93 20.11
N PHE A 40 7.30 8.22 19.29
CA PHE A 40 6.80 7.44 18.15
C PHE A 40 6.59 5.95 18.50
N ALA A 41 6.64 5.56 19.78
CA ALA A 41 6.61 4.16 20.21
C ALA A 41 5.37 3.36 19.75
N GLU A 42 4.23 3.99 19.47
CA GLU A 42 3.03 3.31 18.95
C GLU A 42 3.24 2.69 17.56
N SER A 43 4.29 3.07 16.83
CA SER A 43 4.59 2.59 15.47
C SER A 43 5.50 1.34 15.41
N GLY A 44 5.89 0.78 16.56
CA GLY A 44 6.81 -0.38 16.61
C GLY A 44 8.27 -0.04 16.27
N PHE A 45 8.65 1.23 16.24
CA PHE A 45 9.99 1.71 15.92
C PHE A 45 10.98 1.59 17.10
N ASN A 46 11.06 0.42 17.74
CA ASN A 46 12.10 0.12 18.72
C ASN A 46 13.31 -0.52 18.04
N ARG A 47 14.06 0.27 17.25
CA ARG A 47 15.44 -0.12 16.89
C ARG A 47 16.35 0.42 17.98
N GLY A 48 16.80 -0.46 18.86
CA GLY A 48 17.83 -0.12 19.85
C GLY A 48 19.03 0.51 19.14
N HIS A 49 19.36 1.75 19.49
CA HIS A 49 20.63 2.32 19.10
C HIS A 49 21.76 1.51 19.76
N PRO A 50 22.80 1.10 19.03
CA PRO A 50 23.97 0.47 19.64
C PRO A 50 24.66 1.52 20.52
N GLY A 51 24.51 1.38 21.84
CA GLY A 51 25.26 2.17 22.81
C GLY A 51 26.76 1.88 22.67
N ASN A 52 27.55 2.93 22.62
CA ASN A 52 29.00 2.87 22.69
C ASN A 52 29.44 2.12 23.97
N GLY A 53 30.50 1.31 23.81
CA GLY A 53 30.85 0.22 24.70
C GLY A 53 31.06 0.58 26.18
N ALA A 54 30.60 -0.33 27.04
CA ALA A 54 31.01 -0.47 28.42
C ALA A 54 31.44 -1.93 28.68
N ALA A 55 32.57 -2.08 29.35
CA ALA A 55 33.24 -3.35 29.66
C ALA A 55 32.39 -4.27 30.56
N PRO A 56 32.64 -5.59 30.56
CA PRO A 56 31.82 -6.54 31.30
C PRO A 56 32.24 -6.59 32.77
N GLY A 57 31.29 -6.36 33.67
CA GLY A 57 31.48 -6.63 35.09
C GLY A 57 30.46 -5.94 35.99
N GLY A 58 29.34 -6.61 36.28
CA GLY A 58 28.44 -6.23 37.36
C GLY A 58 26.97 -6.48 37.04
N GLY A 59 26.34 -7.36 37.83
CA GLY A 59 24.91 -7.63 37.76
C GLY A 59 24.10 -6.34 37.90
N SER A 60 23.19 -6.12 36.96
CA SER A 60 22.36 -4.92 36.87
C SER A 60 20.89 -5.32 36.80
N ILE A 61 20.14 -4.81 37.78
CA ILE A 61 18.69 -4.67 37.74
C ILE A 61 18.37 -3.87 36.47
N LEU A 62 17.56 -4.42 35.56
CA LEU A 62 17.18 -3.74 34.32
C LEU A 62 16.71 -2.31 34.64
N PRO A 63 17.35 -1.26 34.08
CA PRO A 63 16.85 0.10 34.24
C PRO A 63 15.48 0.21 33.54
N PRO A 64 14.58 1.09 34.04
CA PRO A 64 13.31 1.34 33.37
C PRO A 64 13.54 1.73 31.91
N LEU A 65 12.78 1.13 30.99
CA LEU A 65 12.80 1.41 29.55
C LEU A 65 12.84 2.92 29.32
N GLN A 66 13.99 3.39 28.82
CA GLN A 66 14.18 4.79 28.43
C GLN A 66 13.27 5.03 27.21
N ARG A 67 12.21 5.84 27.36
CA ARG A 67 11.33 6.20 26.25
C ARG A 67 12.14 6.98 25.20
N SER A 68 12.21 6.46 23.99
CA SER A 68 12.90 7.09 22.86
C SER A 68 11.96 8.09 22.17
N GLY A 69 11.94 9.34 22.65
CA GLY A 69 11.31 10.45 21.96
C GLY A 69 12.32 11.28 21.14
N TYR A 70 11.82 12.04 20.17
CA TYR A 70 12.60 12.93 19.32
C TYR A 70 12.06 14.35 19.40
N TRP A 71 12.95 15.35 19.41
CA TRP A 71 12.53 16.73 19.12
C TRP A 71 12.32 16.87 17.61
N VAL A 72 11.10 17.23 17.20
CA VAL A 72 10.72 17.26 15.78
C VAL A 72 10.40 18.69 15.35
N PRO A 73 10.92 19.18 14.23
CA PRO A 73 10.55 20.50 13.70
C PRO A 73 9.04 20.60 13.41
N PRO A 74 8.38 21.72 13.76
CA PRO A 74 6.95 21.95 13.54
C PRO A 74 6.44 21.74 12.10
N ASP A 75 7.26 22.02 11.11
CA ASP A 75 6.97 21.90 9.68
C ASP A 75 7.02 20.44 9.18
N VAL A 76 7.61 19.54 9.97
CA VAL A 76 7.77 18.12 9.62
C VAL A 76 6.58 17.27 10.07
N ILE A 77 5.73 17.78 10.96
CA ILE A 77 4.61 17.05 11.54
C ILE A 77 3.33 17.86 11.49
N VAL A 78 2.20 17.17 11.37
CA VAL A 78 0.87 17.77 11.52
C VAL A 78 0.14 17.11 12.68
N VAL A 79 -0.60 17.90 13.46
CA VAL A 79 -1.56 17.34 14.42
C VAL A 79 -2.63 16.62 13.61
N HIS A 80 -2.69 15.30 13.73
CA HIS A 80 -3.71 14.49 13.08
C HIS A 80 -4.84 14.13 14.06
N GLU A 81 -4.54 14.12 15.36
CA GLU A 81 -5.56 13.96 16.39
C GLU A 81 -5.16 14.72 17.66
N ARG A 82 -6.09 15.51 18.19
CA ARG A 82 -5.92 16.21 19.46
C ARG A 82 -6.74 15.47 20.51
N PRO A 83 -6.15 14.96 21.61
CA PRO A 83 -6.94 14.37 22.68
C PRO A 83 -7.88 15.44 23.21
N ILE A 84 -9.16 15.08 23.35
CA ILE A 84 -10.16 15.98 23.94
C ILE A 84 -9.75 16.20 25.39
N THR A 85 -9.50 17.46 25.73
CA THR A 85 -9.22 17.89 27.09
C THR A 85 -10.54 18.14 27.82
N ALA A 86 -10.51 18.22 29.15
CA ALA A 86 -11.68 18.67 29.91
C ALA A 86 -12.19 20.05 29.44
N ALA A 87 -11.31 20.90 28.91
CA ALA A 87 -11.68 22.18 28.32
C ALA A 87 -12.54 22.00 27.06
N ASP A 88 -12.23 21.03 26.20
CA ASP A 88 -13.01 20.74 24.99
C ASP A 88 -14.43 20.24 25.28
N LEU A 89 -14.74 19.88 26.53
CA LEU A 89 -16.06 19.41 26.96
C LEU A 89 -16.91 20.52 27.59
N LYS A 90 -16.34 21.71 27.78
CA LYS A 90 -17.03 22.81 28.43
C LYS A 90 -18.15 23.40 27.55
N PRO A 91 -19.23 23.93 28.18
CA PRO A 91 -20.43 24.38 27.49
C PRO A 91 -20.20 25.59 26.57
N PHE A 92 -19.08 26.31 26.72
CA PHE A 92 -18.70 27.39 25.81
C PHE A 92 -17.30 27.16 25.24
N PHE A 93 -17.09 27.56 23.99
CA PHE A 93 -15.82 27.50 23.27
C PHE A 93 -15.66 28.73 22.38
N LEU A 94 -14.46 28.94 21.85
CA LEU A 94 -14.17 30.09 20.99
C LEU A 94 -14.07 29.68 19.52
N VAL A 95 -14.53 30.58 18.65
CA VAL A 95 -14.37 30.45 17.19
C VAL A 95 -13.76 31.72 16.61
N GLU A 96 -12.86 31.57 15.65
CA GLU A 96 -12.34 32.62 14.80
C GLU A 96 -13.23 32.84 13.58
N ILE A 97 -13.42 34.10 13.19
CA ILE A 97 -14.14 34.49 11.97
C ILE A 97 -13.15 35.12 11.01
N LYS A 98 -12.70 34.36 10.01
CA LYS A 98 -11.73 34.78 8.98
C LYS A 98 -12.36 34.66 7.59
N GLY A 99 -12.51 35.77 6.88
CA GLY A 99 -13.06 35.76 5.51
C GLY A 99 -14.46 35.15 5.39
N GLY A 100 -15.28 35.24 6.45
CA GLY A 100 -16.61 34.62 6.50
C GLY A 100 -16.63 33.15 6.92
N GLN A 101 -15.48 32.49 7.04
CA GLN A 101 -15.37 31.14 7.62
C GLN A 101 -15.29 31.22 9.14
N VAL A 102 -15.96 30.27 9.80
CA VAL A 102 -15.94 30.08 11.25
C VAL A 102 -15.05 28.87 11.55
N VAL A 103 -13.97 29.08 12.29
CA VAL A 103 -12.98 28.04 12.62
C VAL A 103 -12.86 27.94 14.14
N ASP A 104 -12.90 26.73 14.69
CA ASP A 104 -12.74 26.53 16.14
C ASP A 104 -11.34 26.96 16.61
N VAL A 105 -11.30 27.66 17.75
CA VAL A 105 -10.04 27.98 18.45
C VAL A 105 -9.70 26.80 19.36
N PRO A 106 -8.62 26.05 19.12
CA PRO A 106 -8.31 24.86 19.89
C PRO A 106 -7.96 25.17 21.35
N GLY A 107 -8.34 24.27 22.27
CA GLY A 107 -7.80 24.22 23.64
C GLY A 107 -8.38 25.21 24.65
N GLU A 108 -9.42 25.97 24.30
CA GLU A 108 -10.09 26.91 25.22
C GLU A 108 -11.59 26.63 25.30
N GLY A 109 -12.01 25.99 26.39
CA GLY A 109 -13.43 25.93 26.76
C GLY A 109 -13.68 26.56 28.13
N PHE A 110 -14.93 26.97 28.35
CA PHE A 110 -15.35 27.76 29.50
C PHE A 110 -16.67 27.25 30.05
N ASP A 111 -16.77 27.22 31.37
CA ASP A 111 -17.99 26.80 32.08
C ASP A 111 -19.08 27.88 31.98
N ASP A 112 -18.66 29.15 31.89
CA ASP A 112 -19.53 30.29 31.77
C ASP A 112 -19.30 31.10 30.47
N GLY A 113 -20.39 31.66 29.95
CA GLY A 113 -20.37 32.43 28.72
C GLY A 113 -19.70 33.79 28.86
N ALA A 114 -19.69 34.39 30.06
CA ALA A 114 -19.04 35.68 30.29
C ALA A 114 -17.52 35.54 30.26
N ASP A 115 -16.97 34.49 30.87
CA ASP A 115 -15.54 34.18 30.81
C ASP A 115 -15.08 33.90 29.38
N ALA A 116 -15.86 33.11 28.62
CA ALA A 116 -15.60 32.87 27.21
C ALA A 116 -15.60 34.19 26.41
N ALA A 117 -16.60 35.04 26.62
CA ALA A 117 -16.71 36.32 25.93
C ALA A 117 -15.55 37.28 26.27
N ALA A 118 -15.16 37.33 27.55
CA ALA A 118 -14.02 38.13 28.00
C ALA A 118 -12.72 37.65 27.33
N ARG A 119 -12.49 36.34 27.29
CA ARG A 119 -11.32 35.77 26.62
C ARG A 119 -11.34 35.99 25.11
N ALA A 120 -12.48 35.83 24.46
CA ALA A 120 -12.67 36.13 23.03
C ALA A 120 -12.31 37.60 22.71
N ALA A 121 -12.67 38.54 23.59
CA ALA A 121 -12.35 39.95 23.41
C ALA A 121 -10.84 40.22 23.51
N VAL A 122 -10.13 39.53 24.40
CA VAL A 122 -8.66 39.60 24.51
C VAL A 122 -8.00 39.05 23.25
N LEU A 123 -8.39 37.85 22.81
CA LEU A 123 -7.82 37.23 21.61
C LEU A 123 -8.11 38.04 20.34
N THR A 124 -9.31 38.63 20.23
CA THR A 124 -9.65 39.51 19.10
C THR A 124 -8.68 40.69 18.98
N LYS A 125 -8.31 41.31 20.12
CA LYS A 125 -7.33 42.42 20.12
C LYS A 125 -5.92 41.95 19.78
N GLN A 126 -5.52 40.76 20.25
CA GLN A 126 -4.18 40.22 20.02
C GLN A 126 -3.97 39.75 18.58
N LEU A 127 -4.98 39.12 17.99
CA LEU A 127 -4.86 38.48 16.69
C LEU A 127 -5.24 39.41 15.52
N GLY A 128 -5.98 40.50 15.79
CA GLY A 128 -6.40 41.45 14.76
C GLY A 128 -7.61 41.01 13.93
N HIS A 129 -8.18 39.84 14.22
CA HIS A 129 -9.44 39.35 13.63
C HIS A 129 -10.44 38.95 14.71
N LYS A 130 -11.72 38.86 14.34
CA LYS A 130 -12.82 38.60 15.28
C LYS A 130 -12.77 37.17 15.83
N VAL A 131 -12.72 37.05 17.14
CA VAL A 131 -12.95 35.81 17.90
C VAL A 131 -14.27 35.94 18.64
N GLN A 132 -15.10 34.90 18.63
CA GLN A 132 -16.42 34.91 19.26
C GLN A 132 -16.62 33.68 20.15
N ALA A 133 -17.17 33.89 21.34
CA ALA A 133 -17.65 32.80 22.18
C ALA A 133 -18.92 32.18 21.61
N ARG A 134 -18.98 30.85 21.58
CA ARG A 134 -20.14 30.06 21.15
C ARG A 134 -20.52 29.08 22.25
N ARG A 135 -21.82 28.90 22.46
CA ARG A 135 -22.34 27.83 23.30
C ARG A 135 -22.31 26.53 22.50
N ARG A 136 -21.70 25.50 23.06
CA ARG A 136 -21.77 24.13 22.54
C ARG A 136 -23.18 23.61 22.80
N LYS A 137 -23.89 23.25 21.73
CA LYS A 137 -25.17 22.55 21.85
C LYS A 137 -24.85 21.10 22.20
N LEU A 138 -24.88 20.78 23.49
CA LEU A 138 -24.80 19.40 23.96
C LEU A 138 -26.15 18.73 23.68
N ASN A 139 -26.13 17.59 23.00
CA ASN A 139 -27.32 16.79 22.76
C ASN A 139 -27.54 15.87 23.96
N SER A 140 -28.55 16.16 24.78
CA SER A 140 -28.93 15.30 25.92
C SER A 140 -29.43 13.93 25.47
N ASN A 141 -29.90 13.81 24.23
CA ASN A 141 -30.49 12.60 23.68
C ASN A 141 -29.52 11.87 22.74
N TRP A 142 -28.21 12.03 22.94
CA TRP A 142 -27.22 11.47 22.03
C TRP A 142 -27.26 9.93 21.99
N HIS A 143 -27.58 9.26 23.10
CA HIS A 143 -27.78 7.81 23.12
C HIS A 143 -28.88 7.33 22.18
N GLU A 144 -30.02 8.02 22.16
CA GLU A 144 -31.14 7.70 21.27
C GLU A 144 -30.71 7.84 19.81
N VAL A 145 -29.94 8.90 19.50
CA VAL A 145 -29.39 9.13 18.16
C VAL A 145 -28.40 8.04 17.75
N GLU A 146 -27.48 7.62 18.62
CA GLU A 146 -26.53 6.55 18.29
C GLU A 146 -27.21 5.17 18.22
N ALA A 147 -28.18 4.89 19.09
CA ALA A 147 -28.99 3.68 19.03
C ALA A 147 -29.83 3.61 17.75
N GLU A 148 -30.43 4.73 17.32
CA GLU A 148 -31.17 4.84 16.06
C GLU A 148 -30.26 4.62 14.85
N ARG A 149 -29.04 5.18 14.87
CA ARG A 149 -28.04 4.96 13.82
C ARG A 149 -27.66 3.49 13.65
N LEU A 150 -27.45 2.78 14.75
CA LEU A 150 -27.14 1.35 14.72
C LEU A 150 -28.36 0.51 14.31
N SER A 151 -29.55 0.83 14.82
CA SER A 151 -30.77 0.04 14.57
C SER A 151 -31.39 0.28 13.19
N SER A 152 -31.21 1.47 12.61
CA SER A 152 -31.63 1.80 11.24
C SER A 152 -30.77 1.13 10.16
N GLY A 153 -29.66 0.50 10.55
CA GLY A 153 -28.71 -0.09 9.61
C GLY A 153 -27.85 0.95 8.87
N GLN A 154 -27.83 2.21 9.32
CA GLN A 154 -26.95 3.22 8.75
C GLN A 154 -25.47 2.82 8.89
N PHE A 155 -25.14 2.10 9.96
CA PHE A 155 -23.79 1.57 10.19
C PHE A 155 -23.83 0.10 10.61
N SER A 156 -22.85 -0.66 10.15
CA SER A 156 -22.62 -2.03 10.60
C SER A 156 -21.99 -2.02 12.00
N ARG A 157 -22.74 -2.50 12.99
CA ARG A 157 -22.27 -2.65 14.38
C ARG A 157 -20.93 -3.41 14.41
N PHE A 158 -20.00 -2.95 15.25
CA PHE A 158 -18.74 -3.65 15.48
C PHE A 158 -19.01 -4.89 16.33
N ASP A 159 -19.25 -6.01 15.63
CA ASP A 159 -19.82 -7.24 16.19
C ASP A 159 -18.77 -8.12 16.86
N VAL A 160 -18.28 -7.66 18.02
CA VAL A 160 -17.34 -8.40 18.87
C VAL A 160 -17.89 -9.74 19.39
N GLU A 161 -19.20 -9.97 19.33
CA GLU A 161 -19.82 -11.24 19.73
C GLU A 161 -19.43 -12.37 18.77
N LYS A 162 -19.16 -12.06 17.49
CA LYS A 162 -18.62 -13.02 16.49
C LYS A 162 -17.31 -13.67 16.95
N VAL A 163 -16.56 -13.01 17.83
CA VAL A 163 -15.30 -13.54 18.39
C VAL A 163 -15.42 -13.91 19.87
N GLY A 164 -16.65 -14.02 20.39
CA GLY A 164 -16.93 -14.47 21.75
C GLY A 164 -16.62 -13.43 22.84
N LEU A 165 -16.51 -12.16 22.47
CA LEU A 165 -16.27 -11.07 23.42
C LEU A 165 -17.58 -10.39 23.83
N PRO A 166 -17.71 -9.95 25.10
CA PRO A 166 -18.89 -9.21 25.55
C PRO A 166 -18.94 -7.83 24.92
N VAL A 167 -20.11 -7.41 24.44
CA VAL A 167 -20.27 -6.07 23.85
C VAL A 167 -20.25 -4.99 24.93
N ILE A 168 -19.49 -3.93 24.68
CA ILE A 168 -19.53 -2.68 25.46
C ILE A 168 -20.62 -1.80 24.87
N THR A 169 -21.82 -1.86 25.43
CA THR A 169 -23.04 -1.20 24.92
C THR A 169 -22.94 0.32 24.92
N GLU A 170 -22.18 0.88 25.86
CA GLU A 170 -22.03 2.32 26.08
C GLU A 170 -21.19 2.99 24.99
N HIS A 171 -20.41 2.21 24.24
CA HIS A 171 -19.53 2.73 23.19
C HIS A 171 -20.23 2.98 21.86
N TYR A 172 -21.38 2.35 21.61
CA TYR A 172 -22.08 2.41 20.31
C TYR A 172 -21.13 2.14 19.12
N ALA A 173 -20.22 1.17 19.27
CA ALA A 173 -19.14 0.95 18.31
C ALA A 173 -19.62 0.36 16.97
N TYR A 174 -19.13 0.89 15.86
CA TYR A 174 -19.41 0.42 14.49
C TYR A 174 -18.18 0.49 13.58
N LEU A 175 -18.20 -0.22 12.45
CA LEU A 175 -17.20 -0.10 11.40
C LEU A 175 -17.60 1.03 10.43
N ASN A 176 -16.71 2.01 10.26
CA ASN A 176 -16.91 3.08 9.27
C ASN A 176 -16.45 2.64 7.86
N ASP A 177 -16.67 3.49 6.86
CA ASP A 177 -16.33 3.23 5.45
C ASP A 177 -14.82 3.00 5.21
N GLU A 178 -13.97 3.40 6.15
CA GLU A 178 -12.51 3.19 6.10
C GLU A 178 -12.07 1.87 6.78
N GLY A 179 -13.02 1.05 7.25
CA GLY A 179 -12.73 -0.18 8.00
C GLY A 179 -12.12 0.06 9.39
N ARG A 180 -12.36 1.25 9.96
CA ARG A 180 -11.97 1.64 11.32
C ARG A 180 -13.16 1.50 12.25
N VAL A 181 -12.89 1.20 13.52
CA VAL A 181 -13.89 1.18 14.58
C VAL A 181 -14.13 2.61 15.05
N SER A 182 -15.32 3.12 14.80
CA SER A 182 -15.82 4.39 15.33
C SER A 182 -16.64 4.11 16.58
N TYR A 183 -16.36 4.82 17.67
CA TYR A 183 -17.11 4.66 18.91
C TYR A 183 -17.16 5.94 19.75
N VAL A 184 -18.06 5.98 20.72
CA VAL A 184 -18.23 7.06 21.68
C VAL A 184 -17.52 6.69 23.00
N PRO A 185 -16.39 7.32 23.33
CA PRO A 185 -15.60 6.93 24.51
C PRO A 185 -16.18 7.40 25.85
N SER A 186 -17.07 8.41 25.86
CA SER A 186 -17.69 8.93 27.08
C SER A 186 -18.99 9.69 26.79
N GLU A 187 -19.79 9.94 27.83
CA GLU A 187 -21.00 10.77 27.79
C GLU A 187 -20.77 12.12 27.12
N GLU A 188 -19.65 12.77 27.46
CA GLU A 188 -19.37 14.11 26.98
C GLU A 188 -19.00 14.12 25.49
N TYR A 189 -18.36 13.05 24.99
CA TYR A 189 -18.14 12.85 23.55
C TYR A 189 -19.47 12.67 22.81
N GLY A 190 -20.34 11.81 23.34
CA GLY A 190 -21.65 11.54 22.77
C GLY A 190 -22.51 12.80 22.74
N ALA A 191 -22.59 13.53 23.86
CA ALA A 191 -23.31 14.78 23.97
C ALA A 191 -22.75 15.86 23.02
N ALA A 192 -21.45 15.87 22.75
CA ALA A 192 -20.82 16.74 21.75
C ALA A 192 -21.02 16.25 20.30
N GLY A 193 -21.65 15.10 20.08
CA GLY A 193 -21.82 14.48 18.77
C GLY A 193 -20.51 14.03 18.12
N ARG A 194 -19.49 13.71 18.94
CA ARG A 194 -18.16 13.30 18.50
C ARG A 194 -17.96 11.80 18.70
N ARG A 195 -17.10 11.24 17.85
CA ARG A 195 -16.65 9.84 17.93
C ARG A 195 -15.13 9.78 17.82
N HIS A 196 -14.58 8.64 18.18
CA HIS A 196 -13.18 8.35 18.08
C HIS A 196 -12.97 7.14 17.14
N ASP A 197 -12.11 7.32 16.14
CA ASP A 197 -11.92 6.34 15.08
C ASP A 197 -10.56 5.65 15.23
N VAL A 198 -10.57 4.35 15.51
CA VAL A 198 -9.35 3.55 15.76
C VAL A 198 -9.33 2.30 14.89
N THR A 199 -8.20 1.61 14.78
CA THR A 199 -8.20 0.27 14.18
C THR A 199 -8.93 -0.72 15.09
N ALA A 200 -9.41 -1.83 14.54
CA ALA A 200 -10.02 -2.88 15.34
C ALA A 200 -9.02 -3.44 16.37
N GLY A 201 -7.76 -3.65 15.98
CA GLY A 201 -6.71 -4.05 16.91
C GLY A 201 -6.46 -3.04 18.04
N SER A 202 -6.45 -1.73 17.75
CA SER A 202 -6.32 -0.69 18.80
C SER A 202 -7.53 -0.65 19.73
N TYR A 203 -8.75 -0.82 19.20
CA TYR A 203 -9.95 -0.91 20.02
C TYR A 203 -9.91 -2.13 20.96
N LEU A 204 -9.55 -3.30 20.41
CA LEU A 204 -9.43 -4.54 21.16
C LEU A 204 -8.39 -4.43 22.28
N ASN A 205 -7.18 -3.95 21.97
CA ASN A 205 -6.12 -3.74 22.96
C ASN A 205 -6.55 -2.76 24.08
N ARG A 206 -7.31 -1.72 23.73
CA ARG A 206 -7.70 -0.67 24.68
C ARG A 206 -8.77 -1.15 25.66
N PHE A 207 -9.75 -1.94 25.20
CA PHE A 207 -10.94 -2.26 25.99
C PHE A 207 -11.06 -3.72 26.41
N TYR A 208 -10.29 -4.62 25.81
CA TYR A 208 -10.24 -6.04 26.16
C TYR A 208 -8.82 -6.41 26.58
N THR A 209 -8.36 -5.80 27.68
CA THR A 209 -6.97 -5.88 28.17
C THR A 209 -6.53 -7.29 28.59
N ALA A 210 -7.47 -8.24 28.70
CA ALA A 210 -7.18 -9.64 28.97
C ALA A 210 -6.67 -10.42 27.73
N LEU A 211 -6.83 -9.84 26.53
CA LEU A 211 -6.39 -10.49 25.29
C LEU A 211 -4.87 -10.41 25.13
N SER A 212 -4.28 -11.54 24.76
CA SER A 212 -2.91 -11.59 24.28
C SER A 212 -2.78 -10.92 22.90
N PRO A 213 -1.57 -10.45 22.51
CA PRO A 213 -1.35 -9.87 21.19
C PRO A 213 -1.79 -10.79 20.02
N SER A 214 -1.59 -12.10 20.16
CA SER A 214 -2.02 -13.08 19.15
C SER A 214 -3.53 -13.23 19.06
N GLU A 215 -4.27 -13.12 20.17
CA GLU A 215 -5.73 -13.11 20.16
C GLU A 215 -6.27 -11.83 19.52
N VAL A 216 -5.64 -10.68 19.77
CA VAL A 216 -6.02 -9.41 19.12
C VAL A 216 -5.85 -9.48 17.61
N GLU A 217 -4.71 -9.98 17.12
CA GLU A 217 -4.45 -10.20 15.69
C GLU A 217 -5.50 -11.15 15.07
N LEU A 218 -5.85 -12.21 15.79
CA LEU A 218 -6.85 -13.18 15.37
C LEU A 218 -8.25 -12.57 15.27
N TYR A 219 -8.68 -11.86 16.30
CA TYR A 219 -10.01 -11.28 16.38
C TYR A 219 -10.18 -10.11 15.42
N GLU A 220 -9.15 -9.27 15.25
CA GLU A 220 -9.16 -8.23 14.22
C GLU A 220 -9.38 -8.82 12.82
N ALA A 221 -8.72 -9.92 12.49
CA ALA A 221 -8.92 -10.59 11.20
C ALA A 221 -10.35 -11.12 11.02
N ARG A 222 -10.92 -11.75 12.06
CA ARG A 222 -12.30 -12.27 12.04
C ARG A 222 -13.36 -11.16 11.99
N LEU A 223 -13.10 -10.01 12.62
CA LEU A 223 -14.06 -8.90 12.66
C LEU A 223 -14.10 -8.09 11.37
N ARG A 224 -13.01 -8.09 10.59
CA ARG A 224 -12.92 -7.37 9.31
C ARG A 224 -13.35 -8.17 8.10
N TYR A 225 -13.37 -9.49 8.19
CA TYR A 225 -13.71 -10.36 7.08
C TYR A 225 -15.03 -11.06 7.38
N GLU A 226 -16.07 -10.70 6.64
CA GLU A 226 -17.37 -11.34 6.75
C GLU A 226 -17.43 -12.69 6.03
N GLY A 227 -16.45 -12.96 5.16
CA GLY A 227 -16.33 -14.26 4.49
C GLY A 227 -15.84 -15.35 5.44
N GLN A 228 -15.85 -16.58 4.94
CA GLN A 228 -15.31 -17.74 5.63
C GLN A 228 -13.99 -18.17 5.00
N LEU A 229 -13.14 -18.83 5.80
CA LEU A 229 -12.02 -19.58 5.26
C LEU A 229 -12.59 -20.76 4.46
N GLN A 230 -12.41 -20.73 3.15
CA GLN A 230 -12.89 -21.80 2.28
C GLN A 230 -11.75 -22.79 2.03
N ILE A 231 -12.08 -24.07 1.96
CA ILE A 231 -11.13 -25.14 1.68
C ILE A 231 -11.67 -25.95 0.49
N THR A 232 -10.82 -26.21 -0.49
CA THR A 232 -11.13 -27.11 -1.61
C THR A 232 -10.05 -28.16 -1.78
N ASP A 233 -10.47 -29.40 -2.01
CA ASP A 233 -9.64 -30.52 -2.44
C ASP A 233 -9.90 -30.87 -3.93
N ASP A 234 -10.89 -30.23 -4.58
CA ASP A 234 -11.12 -30.36 -6.02
C ASP A 234 -9.97 -29.71 -6.83
N PRO A 235 -9.21 -30.50 -7.62
CA PRO A 235 -8.12 -29.98 -8.45
C PRO A 235 -8.57 -28.89 -9.42
N LYS A 236 -9.78 -28.99 -10.00
CA LYS A 236 -10.25 -28.03 -11.00
C LYS A 236 -10.52 -26.67 -10.37
N ARG A 237 -11.23 -26.66 -9.23
CA ARG A 237 -11.45 -25.44 -8.45
C ARG A 237 -10.13 -24.83 -7.97
N ALA A 238 -9.16 -25.65 -7.55
CA ALA A 238 -7.85 -25.16 -7.17
C ALA A 238 -7.11 -24.46 -8.33
N VAL A 239 -7.15 -25.02 -9.55
CA VAL A 239 -6.58 -24.38 -10.74
C VAL A 239 -7.24 -23.03 -11.03
N GLU A 240 -8.56 -22.94 -10.93
CA GLU A 240 -9.30 -21.69 -11.09
C GLU A 240 -8.83 -20.62 -10.06
N ILE A 241 -8.69 -21.01 -8.80
CA ILE A 241 -8.21 -20.13 -7.72
C ILE A 241 -6.77 -19.66 -7.98
N TYR A 242 -5.90 -20.52 -8.52
CA TYR A 242 -4.54 -20.13 -8.89
C TYR A 242 -4.50 -19.15 -10.07
N GLN A 243 -5.42 -19.30 -11.05
CA GLN A 243 -5.47 -18.47 -12.25
C GLN A 243 -6.13 -17.11 -12.00
N ASN A 244 -7.11 -17.04 -11.09
CA ASN A 244 -7.90 -15.83 -10.84
C ASN A 244 -7.55 -15.13 -9.52
N GLY A 245 -6.70 -15.73 -8.68
CA GLY A 245 -6.29 -15.19 -7.39
C GLY A 245 -4.94 -14.47 -7.42
N PRO A 246 -4.29 -14.33 -6.24
CA PRO A 246 -3.01 -13.66 -6.12
C PRO A 246 -1.94 -14.25 -7.05
N SER A 247 -1.19 -13.35 -7.70
CA SER A 247 -0.17 -13.68 -8.70
C SER A 247 0.87 -14.67 -8.17
N SER A 248 1.18 -15.69 -8.98
CA SER A 248 2.25 -16.66 -8.71
C SER A 248 2.83 -17.19 -10.02
N CYS A 249 4.00 -17.81 -9.98
CA CYS A 249 4.59 -18.49 -11.14
C CYS A 249 3.69 -19.60 -11.73
N MET A 250 2.74 -20.11 -10.94
CA MET A 250 1.77 -21.14 -11.32
C MET A 250 0.38 -20.57 -11.66
N SER A 251 0.23 -19.26 -11.89
CA SER A 251 -1.05 -18.69 -12.38
C SER A 251 -1.20 -18.77 -13.90
N GLY A 252 -0.27 -19.47 -14.57
CA GLY A 252 -0.25 -19.61 -16.02
C GLY A 252 -1.42 -20.43 -16.59
N LYS A 253 -1.58 -20.39 -17.92
CA LYS A 253 -2.58 -21.22 -18.61
C LYS A 253 -2.00 -22.61 -18.89
N PHE A 254 -2.84 -23.64 -18.96
CA PHE A 254 -2.48 -25.03 -19.29
C PHE A 254 -1.44 -25.20 -20.41
N LYS A 255 -1.55 -24.38 -21.49
CA LYS A 255 -0.62 -24.42 -22.62
C LYS A 255 0.85 -24.20 -22.25
N GLN A 256 1.14 -23.65 -21.07
CA GLN A 256 2.49 -23.40 -20.57
C GLN A 256 3.10 -24.61 -19.85
N TYR A 257 2.31 -25.63 -19.51
CA TYR A 257 2.72 -26.73 -18.63
C TYR A 257 2.36 -28.13 -19.17
N GLY A 258 1.97 -28.20 -20.44
CA GLY A 258 1.43 -29.41 -21.06
C GLY A 258 -0.08 -29.30 -21.23
N GLU A 259 -0.57 -29.56 -22.44
CA GLU A 259 -1.95 -29.26 -22.85
C GLU A 259 -3.04 -29.94 -22.00
N LYS A 260 -2.67 -30.97 -21.23
CA LYS A 260 -3.61 -31.88 -20.55
C LYS A 260 -3.85 -31.59 -19.08
N HIS A 261 -2.83 -31.11 -18.36
CA HIS A 261 -2.84 -31.05 -16.89
C HIS A 261 -2.12 -29.78 -16.43
N HIS A 262 -2.66 -29.13 -15.40
CA HIS A 262 -2.05 -28.00 -14.74
C HIS A 262 -1.20 -28.48 -13.54
N PRO A 263 -0.03 -27.88 -13.24
CA PRO A 263 0.83 -28.33 -12.14
C PRO A 263 0.16 -28.36 -10.78
N VAL A 264 -0.78 -27.43 -10.55
CA VAL A 264 -1.59 -27.36 -9.33
C VAL A 264 -2.40 -28.64 -9.08
N GLU A 265 -2.82 -29.35 -10.13
CA GLU A 265 -3.54 -30.63 -9.97
C GLU A 265 -2.72 -31.66 -9.19
N ALA A 266 -1.39 -31.61 -9.32
CA ALA A 266 -0.49 -32.55 -8.65
C ALA A 266 -0.51 -32.43 -7.12
N TYR A 267 -0.98 -31.33 -6.53
CA TYR A 267 -1.08 -31.27 -5.07
C TYR A 267 -2.13 -32.22 -4.49
N PHE A 268 -3.14 -32.58 -5.27
CA PHE A 268 -4.40 -33.14 -4.75
C PHE A 268 -4.48 -34.67 -4.87
N ALA A 269 -3.48 -35.38 -4.32
CA ALA A 269 -3.53 -36.85 -4.17
C ALA A 269 -4.17 -37.35 -2.86
N GLY A 270 -4.76 -36.44 -2.07
CA GLY A 270 -5.56 -36.76 -0.89
C GLY A 270 -5.09 -36.13 0.41
N ASP A 271 -3.80 -35.83 0.56
CA ASP A 271 -3.28 -35.28 1.83
C ASP A 271 -3.39 -33.75 1.91
N LEU A 272 -3.29 -33.08 0.76
CA LEU A 272 -3.25 -31.62 0.67
C LEU A 272 -4.57 -31.05 0.14
N ALA A 273 -4.88 -29.84 0.59
CA ALA A 273 -6.00 -29.04 0.12
C ALA A 273 -5.58 -27.57 -0.06
N LEU A 274 -6.41 -26.77 -0.70
CA LEU A 274 -6.19 -25.33 -0.86
C LEU A 274 -7.17 -24.55 0.01
N ALA A 275 -6.62 -23.82 0.98
CA ALA A 275 -7.36 -22.79 1.69
C ALA A 275 -7.36 -21.49 0.87
N TYR A 276 -8.49 -20.79 0.83
CA TYR A 276 -8.59 -19.51 0.14
C TYR A 276 -9.64 -18.58 0.78
N LEU A 277 -9.51 -17.30 0.46
CA LEU A 277 -10.45 -16.25 0.84
C LEU A 277 -11.02 -15.61 -0.43
N GLU A 278 -12.31 -15.34 -0.40
CA GLU A 278 -13.05 -14.73 -1.50
C GLU A 278 -13.82 -13.53 -0.94
N ASP A 279 -13.66 -12.37 -1.57
CA ASP A 279 -14.35 -11.14 -1.21
C ASP A 279 -14.99 -10.55 -2.46
N ASN A 280 -16.31 -10.34 -2.44
CA ASN A 280 -17.10 -9.87 -3.58
C ASN A 280 -16.86 -10.66 -4.89
N GLY A 281 -16.63 -11.98 -4.80
CA GLY A 281 -16.36 -12.84 -5.94
C GLY A 281 -14.89 -12.86 -6.41
N GLU A 282 -14.01 -12.10 -5.77
CA GLU A 282 -12.58 -12.06 -6.08
C GLU A 282 -11.78 -12.89 -5.06
N ILE A 283 -10.87 -13.72 -5.54
CA ILE A 283 -9.95 -14.47 -4.69
C ILE A 283 -8.84 -13.53 -4.19
N ILE A 284 -8.93 -13.12 -2.92
CA ILE A 284 -7.99 -12.15 -2.33
C ILE A 284 -6.79 -12.81 -1.64
N ALA A 285 -6.90 -14.08 -1.26
CA ALA A 285 -5.81 -14.83 -0.63
C ALA A 285 -5.95 -16.33 -0.84
N ARG A 286 -4.81 -17.04 -0.80
CA ARG A 286 -4.78 -18.52 -0.85
C ARG A 286 -3.54 -19.10 -0.20
N CYS A 287 -3.63 -20.34 0.27
CA CYS A 287 -2.56 -21.06 0.92
C CYS A 287 -2.78 -22.58 0.78
N LEU A 288 -1.73 -23.31 0.39
CA LEU A 288 -1.75 -24.77 0.41
C LEU A 288 -1.71 -25.25 1.87
N ILE A 289 -2.52 -26.24 2.22
CA ILE A 289 -2.67 -26.76 3.58
C ILE A 289 -2.65 -28.29 3.61
N TRP A 290 -2.31 -28.86 4.77
CA TRP A 290 -2.53 -30.27 5.10
C TRP A 290 -3.60 -30.35 6.19
N PRO A 291 -4.87 -30.64 5.84
CA PRO A 291 -5.99 -30.60 6.77
C PRO A 291 -5.83 -31.54 7.98
N GLU A 292 -5.38 -32.77 7.75
CA GLU A 292 -5.20 -33.78 8.81
C GLU A 292 -4.16 -33.36 9.84
N LYS A 293 -3.00 -32.87 9.39
CA LYS A 293 -1.91 -32.43 10.28
C LYS A 293 -2.06 -30.99 10.78
N LYS A 294 -3.08 -30.26 10.30
CA LYS A 294 -3.27 -28.83 10.59
C LYS A 294 -2.02 -28.00 10.28
N LEU A 295 -1.42 -28.24 9.10
CA LEU A 295 -0.25 -27.49 8.64
C LEU A 295 -0.61 -26.58 7.46
N TYR A 296 0.07 -25.44 7.35
CA TYR A 296 0.07 -24.59 6.16
C TYR A 296 1.51 -24.17 5.79
N THR A 297 1.80 -23.97 4.51
CA THR A 297 3.12 -23.50 4.06
C THR A 297 3.09 -21.99 3.76
N ARG A 298 3.36 -21.60 2.52
CA ARG A 298 3.39 -20.21 2.10
C ARG A 298 1.99 -19.74 1.72
N ALA A 299 1.61 -18.57 2.23
CA ALA A 299 0.38 -17.88 1.84
C ALA A 299 0.68 -16.82 0.78
N TYR A 300 -0.31 -16.52 -0.05
CA TYR A 300 -0.27 -15.49 -1.09
C TYR A 300 -1.49 -14.57 -1.00
N GLY A 301 -1.35 -13.31 -1.40
CA GLY A 301 -2.42 -12.30 -1.34
C GLY A 301 -2.49 -11.58 -0.01
N ASP A 302 -3.68 -11.46 0.58
CA ASP A 302 -3.90 -10.89 1.91
C ASP A 302 -3.35 -11.81 3.02
N LEU A 303 -2.03 -11.76 3.19
CA LEU A 303 -1.26 -12.67 4.06
C LEU A 303 -1.69 -12.62 5.52
N ALA A 304 -1.92 -11.41 6.04
CA ALA A 304 -2.29 -11.22 7.43
C ALA A 304 -3.63 -11.90 7.70
N LYS A 305 -4.63 -11.68 6.83
CA LYS A 305 -5.97 -12.22 6.99
C LYS A 305 -6.01 -13.74 6.92
N ILE A 306 -5.44 -14.34 5.87
CA ILE A 306 -5.51 -15.80 5.70
C ILE A 306 -4.70 -16.55 6.77
N LYS A 307 -3.55 -16.02 7.19
CA LYS A 307 -2.76 -16.63 8.27
C LYS A 307 -3.50 -16.57 9.60
N SER A 308 -4.12 -15.44 9.94
CA SER A 308 -4.93 -15.34 11.15
C SER A 308 -6.09 -16.32 11.13
N LEU A 309 -6.83 -16.42 10.02
CA LEU A 309 -7.94 -17.37 9.90
C LEU A 309 -7.48 -18.83 9.98
N LEU A 310 -6.37 -19.19 9.33
CA LEU A 310 -5.78 -20.53 9.44
C LEU A 310 -5.38 -20.88 10.89
N ARG A 311 -4.71 -19.96 11.60
CA ARG A 311 -4.38 -20.15 13.02
C ARG A 311 -5.63 -20.31 13.89
N ALA A 312 -6.68 -19.56 13.58
CA ALA A 312 -7.98 -19.66 14.22
C ALA A 312 -8.60 -21.07 14.10
N GLU A 313 -8.39 -21.72 12.96
CA GLU A 313 -8.83 -23.07 12.65
C GLU A 313 -7.84 -24.16 13.13
N GLY A 314 -6.85 -23.76 13.95
CA GLY A 314 -5.86 -24.63 14.57
C GLY A 314 -4.66 -24.96 13.68
N TYR A 315 -4.51 -24.32 12.52
CA TYR A 315 -3.37 -24.58 11.64
C TYR A 315 -2.10 -23.85 12.11
N SER A 316 -0.96 -24.52 11.99
CA SER A 316 0.37 -23.95 12.21
C SER A 316 1.18 -23.95 10.92
N GLN A 317 2.17 -23.06 10.85
CA GLN A 317 3.08 -23.01 9.71
C GLN A 317 4.08 -24.17 9.80
N GLY A 318 4.27 -24.93 8.72
CA GLY A 318 5.22 -26.05 8.70
C GLY A 318 5.35 -26.71 7.34
N ASP A 319 6.37 -27.55 7.20
CA ASP A 319 6.66 -28.30 5.98
C ASP A 319 5.76 -29.54 5.85
N PHE A 320 5.42 -29.90 4.60
CA PHE A 320 4.52 -31.02 4.31
C PHE A 320 5.22 -32.36 4.19
N PHE A 321 6.22 -32.64 5.03
CA PHE A 321 6.97 -33.91 4.96
C PHE A 321 6.07 -35.14 5.12
N GLY A 322 6.18 -36.04 4.15
CA GLY A 322 5.39 -37.26 4.00
C GLY A 322 4.04 -37.07 3.32
N ALA A 323 3.66 -35.85 2.90
CA ALA A 323 2.39 -35.67 2.20
C ALA A 323 2.47 -36.24 0.79
N LYS A 324 1.36 -36.84 0.34
CA LYS A 324 1.19 -37.39 -0.99
C LYS A 324 0.74 -36.33 -1.99
N MET A 325 1.38 -36.37 -3.15
CA MET A 325 1.08 -35.58 -4.33
C MET A 325 0.80 -36.51 -5.51
N GLN A 326 -0.08 -36.08 -6.41
CA GLN A 326 -0.50 -36.90 -7.53
C GLN A 326 0.64 -37.01 -8.54
N ARG A 327 0.95 -38.25 -8.93
CA ARG A 327 1.92 -38.52 -9.97
C ARG A 327 1.28 -38.31 -11.33
N LEU A 328 1.55 -37.17 -11.94
CA LEU A 328 1.05 -36.78 -13.25
C LEU A 328 2.20 -36.82 -14.26
N THR A 329 1.96 -37.39 -15.44
CA THR A 329 2.94 -37.46 -16.54
C THR A 329 2.43 -36.74 -17.79
N HIS A 330 3.38 -36.21 -18.55
CA HIS A 330 3.15 -35.55 -19.82
C HIS A 330 4.26 -35.90 -20.80
N MET A 331 3.89 -36.25 -22.03
CA MET A 331 4.87 -36.46 -23.10
C MET A 331 5.05 -35.15 -23.86
N TYR A 332 6.27 -34.61 -23.85
CA TYR A 332 6.64 -33.41 -24.61
C TYR A 332 7.88 -33.71 -25.45
N ASP A 333 7.82 -33.42 -26.75
CA ASP A 333 8.93 -33.69 -27.70
C ASP A 333 9.51 -35.11 -27.59
N ARG A 334 8.62 -36.12 -27.53
CA ARG A 334 8.95 -37.56 -27.41
C ARG A 334 9.71 -37.97 -26.14
N ARG A 335 9.76 -37.11 -25.13
CA ARG A 335 10.29 -37.42 -23.80
C ARG A 335 9.16 -37.40 -22.78
N ASP A 336 9.30 -38.22 -21.75
CA ASP A 336 8.37 -38.25 -20.63
C ASP A 336 8.79 -37.21 -19.58
N PHE A 337 7.83 -36.40 -19.16
CA PHE A 337 7.97 -35.43 -18.10
C PHE A 337 6.98 -35.74 -16.99
N PHE A 338 7.39 -35.50 -15.76
CA PHE A 338 6.47 -35.28 -14.65
C PHE A 338 5.94 -33.87 -14.68
N ILE A 339 4.68 -33.74 -14.29
CA ILE A 339 4.08 -32.46 -13.98
C ILE A 339 4.25 -32.25 -12.48
N LEU A 340 5.17 -31.35 -12.12
CA LEU A 340 5.54 -31.07 -10.73
C LEU A 340 5.38 -29.58 -10.43
N PRO A 341 4.55 -29.20 -9.45
CA PRO A 341 4.45 -27.82 -9.01
C PRO A 341 5.58 -27.46 -8.04
N PHE A 342 5.74 -26.17 -7.76
CA PHE A 342 6.60 -25.72 -6.68
C PHE A 342 6.07 -26.18 -5.33
N VAL A 343 6.92 -26.74 -4.46
CA VAL A 343 6.56 -27.05 -3.08
C VAL A 343 7.38 -26.13 -2.19
N ASP A 344 6.79 -25.03 -1.73
CA ASP A 344 7.50 -24.05 -0.90
C ASP A 344 7.80 -24.62 0.50
N LYS A 345 9.02 -24.37 0.99
CA LYS A 345 9.37 -24.59 2.39
C LYS A 345 8.73 -23.51 3.26
N SER A 346 8.25 -23.89 4.44
CA SER A 346 7.55 -23.02 5.39
C SER A 346 8.38 -21.83 5.83
N ASP A 347 9.70 -22.00 5.95
CA ASP A 347 10.62 -21.00 6.53
C ASP A 347 11.41 -20.19 5.48
N SER A 348 10.98 -20.22 4.21
CA SER A 348 11.63 -19.45 3.15
C SER A 348 11.42 -17.94 3.34
N TYR A 349 12.32 -17.30 4.11
CA TYR A 349 12.49 -15.85 4.10
C TYR A 349 12.78 -15.39 2.66
N ALA A 350 12.24 -14.23 2.29
CA ALA A 350 12.42 -13.63 0.99
C ALA A 350 13.93 -13.44 0.68
N GLY A 351 14.52 -14.40 -0.04
CA GLY A 351 15.95 -14.40 -0.36
C GLY A 351 16.60 -15.78 -0.51
N SER A 352 16.00 -16.85 0.03
CA SER A 352 16.49 -18.22 -0.20
C SER A 352 15.38 -19.09 -0.82
N PRO A 353 15.56 -19.62 -2.06
CA PRO A 353 14.60 -20.50 -2.70
C PRO A 353 14.68 -21.90 -2.06
N ALA A 354 14.22 -22.02 -0.81
CA ALA A 354 14.05 -23.33 -0.20
C ALA A 354 12.71 -23.89 -0.68
N SER A 355 12.72 -24.68 -1.75
CA SER A 355 11.65 -25.61 -2.06
C SER A 355 11.93 -26.96 -1.41
N LEU A 356 10.90 -27.76 -1.21
CA LEU A 356 11.03 -29.16 -0.83
C LEU A 356 11.32 -30.05 -2.04
N CYS A 357 11.71 -31.29 -1.78
CA CYS A 357 11.86 -32.33 -2.80
C CYS A 357 10.65 -33.28 -2.77
N VAL A 358 10.45 -34.02 -3.85
CA VAL A 358 9.50 -35.13 -3.89
C VAL A 358 10.18 -36.42 -4.34
N VAL A 359 9.81 -37.54 -3.71
CA VAL A 359 10.25 -38.89 -4.09
C VAL A 359 9.14 -39.56 -4.89
N ASP A 360 9.46 -40.11 -6.07
CA ASP A 360 8.51 -40.95 -6.82
C ASP A 360 8.32 -42.30 -6.08
N ARG A 361 7.10 -42.59 -5.65
CA ARG A 361 6.72 -43.86 -5.02
C ARG A 361 6.03 -44.81 -6.01
N GLY A 362 5.95 -44.44 -7.29
CA GLY A 362 5.37 -45.22 -8.38
C GLY A 362 3.94 -44.83 -8.70
N ASP A 363 3.06 -44.75 -7.70
CA ASP A 363 1.65 -44.33 -7.85
C ASP A 363 1.39 -42.88 -7.39
N HIS A 364 2.28 -42.32 -6.57
CA HIS A 364 2.25 -40.95 -6.08
C HIS A 364 3.66 -40.39 -5.87
N PHE A 365 3.73 -39.08 -5.66
CA PHE A 365 4.91 -38.41 -5.15
C PHE A 365 4.77 -38.22 -3.63
N GLU A 366 5.84 -38.38 -2.88
CA GLU A 366 5.89 -38.11 -1.44
C GLU A 366 6.83 -36.93 -1.17
N ILE A 367 6.34 -35.88 -0.49
CA ILE A 367 7.16 -34.71 -0.13
C ILE A 367 8.21 -35.13 0.90
N SER A 368 9.48 -34.87 0.62
CA SER A 368 10.63 -35.31 1.41
C SER A 368 11.46 -34.14 1.95
N GLU A 369 12.04 -34.36 3.14
CA GLU A 369 13.02 -33.47 3.76
C GLU A 369 14.41 -33.61 3.14
N ARG A 370 14.71 -34.80 2.63
CA ARG A 370 16.01 -35.11 2.06
C ARG A 370 16.04 -34.70 0.59
N PHE A 371 17.21 -34.31 0.11
CA PHE A 371 17.52 -34.11 -1.31
C PHE A 371 17.56 -35.43 -2.10
N GLU A 372 16.68 -36.37 -1.74
CA GLU A 372 16.45 -37.63 -2.42
C GLU A 372 15.24 -37.40 -3.33
N GLY A 373 15.43 -37.34 -4.66
CA GLY A 373 14.35 -37.20 -5.64
C GLY A 373 14.33 -35.88 -6.41
N TYR A 374 13.15 -35.45 -6.84
CA TYR A 374 12.96 -34.30 -7.74
C TYR A 374 12.85 -32.99 -6.96
N HIS A 375 13.69 -32.01 -7.30
CA HIS A 375 13.75 -30.73 -6.61
C HIS A 375 12.65 -29.77 -7.11
N CYS A 376 11.71 -29.36 -6.23
CA CYS A 376 10.55 -28.58 -6.66
C CYS A 376 10.85 -27.09 -6.92
N ALA A 377 12.07 -26.58 -6.69
CA ALA A 377 12.48 -25.22 -7.11
C ALA A 377 13.01 -25.19 -8.54
N GLN A 378 13.42 -26.34 -9.08
CA GLN A 378 14.02 -26.44 -10.42
C GLN A 378 12.99 -26.81 -11.49
N THR A 379 11.70 -26.72 -11.16
CA THR A 379 10.63 -27.02 -12.10
C THR A 379 9.99 -25.75 -12.64
N SER A 380 9.69 -25.74 -13.93
CA SER A 380 8.80 -24.75 -14.55
C SER A 380 7.33 -25.21 -14.53
N GLY A 381 7.00 -26.24 -13.75
CA GLY A 381 5.75 -27.01 -13.86
C GLY A 381 5.94 -28.35 -14.57
N LEU A 382 7.08 -28.53 -15.25
CA LEU A 382 7.52 -29.76 -15.91
C LEU A 382 8.89 -30.18 -15.37
N MET A 383 9.10 -31.48 -15.18
CA MET A 383 10.34 -32.09 -14.73
C MET A 383 10.63 -33.33 -15.58
N ASN A 384 11.81 -33.46 -16.16
CA ASN A 384 12.14 -34.62 -16.99
C ASN A 384 12.19 -35.89 -16.12
N VAL A 385 11.53 -36.97 -16.55
CA VAL A 385 11.48 -38.25 -15.81
C VAL A 385 12.88 -38.87 -15.68
N ASP A 386 13.69 -38.74 -16.73
CA ASP A 386 15.06 -39.28 -16.79
C ASP A 386 16.05 -38.47 -15.93
N ARG A 387 15.62 -37.30 -15.42
CA ARG A 387 16.41 -36.46 -14.51
C ARG A 387 16.21 -36.95 -13.07
N THR A 388 16.52 -38.21 -12.79
CA THR A 388 16.99 -38.51 -11.43
C THR A 388 18.29 -37.76 -11.24
N VAL A 389 18.57 -37.27 -10.04
CA VAL A 389 19.82 -36.57 -9.71
C VAL A 389 20.97 -37.53 -10.05
N ASP A 390 21.50 -37.46 -11.27
CA ASP A 390 22.71 -38.19 -11.62
C ASP A 390 23.79 -37.61 -10.69
N GLU A 391 24.39 -38.49 -9.90
CA GLU A 391 25.50 -38.14 -9.00
C GLU A 391 26.69 -37.54 -9.77
N ASP A 392 26.69 -37.73 -11.09
CA ASP A 392 27.57 -37.07 -12.04
C ASP A 392 26.77 -35.96 -12.73
N ASN A 393 27.00 -34.75 -12.28
CA ASN A 393 26.45 -33.48 -12.74
C ASN A 393 26.87 -33.17 -14.21
N GLU A 394 26.65 -34.10 -15.16
CA GLU A 394 26.89 -33.91 -16.59
C GLU A 394 25.81 -32.94 -17.11
N PRO A 395 26.19 -31.69 -17.45
CA PRO A 395 25.22 -30.66 -17.72
C PRO A 395 24.55 -30.93 -19.07
N ASP A 396 23.24 -30.69 -19.11
CA ASP A 396 22.40 -30.91 -20.28
C ASP A 396 23.02 -30.19 -21.51
N PRO A 397 23.31 -30.88 -22.63
CA PRO A 397 24.11 -30.37 -23.75
C PRO A 397 23.37 -29.35 -24.64
N ASN A 398 22.53 -28.48 -24.07
CA ASN A 398 21.68 -27.57 -24.83
C ASN A 398 21.46 -26.18 -24.20
N TYR A 399 22.22 -25.80 -23.18
CA TYR A 399 22.06 -24.49 -22.54
C TYR A 399 23.19 -23.51 -22.93
N ASP A 400 23.39 -23.36 -24.23
CA ASP A 400 24.25 -22.30 -24.75
C ASP A 400 23.62 -20.94 -24.43
N CYS A 401 24.37 -20.09 -23.74
CA CYS A 401 24.00 -18.69 -23.60
C CYS A 401 23.80 -18.10 -25.00
N GLN A 402 22.56 -17.75 -25.36
CA GLN A 402 22.24 -17.32 -26.72
C GLN A 402 22.92 -15.99 -27.10
N ARG A 403 23.47 -15.28 -26.11
CA ARG A 403 24.18 -14.02 -26.29
C ARG A 403 25.66 -14.19 -26.61
N CYS A 404 26.41 -14.93 -25.79
CA CYS A 404 27.85 -15.13 -25.99
C CYS A 404 28.19 -16.44 -26.70
N GLY A 405 27.22 -17.34 -26.88
CA GLY A 405 27.42 -18.67 -27.46
C GLY A 405 28.31 -19.58 -26.60
N TYR A 406 28.52 -19.19 -25.34
CA TYR A 406 29.37 -19.94 -24.43
C TYR A 406 28.53 -21.05 -23.77
N ASP A 407 28.94 -22.29 -24.04
CA ASP A 407 28.48 -23.51 -23.40
C ASP A 407 29.27 -23.66 -22.09
N GLU A 408 28.71 -23.20 -20.98
CA GLU A 408 29.32 -23.45 -19.67
C GLU A 408 28.35 -24.25 -18.81
N SER A 409 28.52 -25.55 -18.97
CA SER A 409 28.02 -26.66 -18.17
C SER A 409 28.21 -26.43 -16.65
N ASP A 410 29.21 -25.63 -16.24
CA ASP A 410 29.73 -25.58 -14.87
C ASP A 410 29.41 -24.30 -14.06
N LEU A 411 28.66 -23.35 -14.63
CA LEU A 411 28.21 -22.18 -13.87
C LEU A 411 26.76 -22.37 -13.42
N ASP A 412 26.44 -21.97 -12.19
CA ASP A 412 25.08 -21.87 -11.64
C ASP A 412 24.25 -20.92 -12.52
N LEU A 413 23.76 -21.44 -13.65
CA LEU A 413 22.88 -20.75 -14.57
C LEU A 413 21.52 -20.64 -13.88
N SER A 414 21.30 -19.54 -13.17
CA SER A 414 19.94 -19.07 -12.97
C SER A 414 19.42 -18.65 -14.35
N ASP A 415 18.53 -19.45 -14.96
CA ASP A 415 17.96 -19.21 -16.29
C ASP A 415 17.37 -17.79 -16.38
N VAL A 416 18.15 -16.81 -16.83
CA VAL A 416 17.65 -15.45 -16.97
C VAL A 416 17.13 -15.24 -18.37
N VAL A 417 15.81 -15.22 -18.45
CA VAL A 417 15.07 -14.84 -19.65
C VAL A 417 15.16 -13.31 -19.82
N VAL A 418 15.92 -12.88 -20.83
CA VAL A 418 16.07 -11.48 -21.23
C VAL A 418 15.15 -11.19 -22.41
N SER A 419 14.33 -10.13 -22.31
CA SER A 419 13.48 -9.73 -23.43
C SER A 419 14.30 -8.97 -24.48
N VAL A 420 14.28 -9.47 -25.73
CA VAL A 420 14.99 -8.90 -26.87
C VAL A 420 13.97 -8.65 -27.98
N THR A 421 13.71 -7.39 -28.32
CA THR A 421 12.94 -6.94 -29.51
C THR A 421 11.83 -7.85 -30.06
N GLY A 422 10.91 -8.32 -29.21
CA GLY A 422 9.77 -9.16 -29.63
C GLY A 422 9.93 -10.67 -29.44
N SER A 423 11.08 -11.12 -28.94
CA SER A 423 11.35 -12.46 -28.45
C SER A 423 11.96 -12.42 -27.04
N THR A 424 12.22 -13.60 -26.49
CA THR A 424 12.95 -13.80 -25.23
C THR A 424 14.14 -14.69 -25.51
N GLU A 425 15.28 -14.36 -24.93
CA GLU A 425 16.52 -15.13 -25.03
C GLU A 425 16.98 -15.58 -23.63
N VAL A 426 17.68 -16.71 -23.56
CA VAL A 426 18.29 -17.22 -22.32
C VAL A 426 19.75 -16.82 -22.30
N TRP A 427 20.14 -16.04 -21.30
CA TRP A 427 21.50 -15.51 -21.17
C TRP A 427 22.15 -16.00 -19.88
N CYS A 428 23.47 -16.21 -19.91
CA CYS A 428 24.26 -16.42 -18.70
C CYS A 428 24.29 -15.17 -17.83
N ASP A 429 24.62 -15.36 -16.55
CA ASP A 429 24.66 -14.30 -15.55
C ASP A 429 25.56 -13.12 -15.93
N ASP A 430 26.73 -13.40 -16.54
CA ASP A 430 27.65 -12.37 -17.02
C ASP A 430 27.07 -11.55 -18.17
N CYS A 431 26.46 -12.23 -19.16
CA CYS A 431 25.80 -11.56 -20.27
C CYS A 431 24.63 -10.70 -19.79
N ARG A 432 23.81 -11.21 -18.87
CA ARG A 432 22.74 -10.46 -18.21
C ARG A 432 23.29 -9.22 -17.53
N ASN A 433 24.27 -9.38 -16.64
CA ASN A 433 24.78 -8.27 -15.82
C ASN A 433 25.45 -7.18 -16.66
N SER A 434 26.01 -7.55 -17.82
CA SER A 434 26.80 -6.64 -18.66
C SER A 434 26.03 -6.09 -19.87
N ASN A 435 24.91 -6.68 -20.27
CA ASN A 435 24.18 -6.31 -21.49
C ASN A 435 22.66 -6.21 -21.28
N SER A 436 22.17 -6.19 -20.04
CA SER A 436 20.76 -6.06 -19.75
C SER A 436 20.50 -5.22 -18.51
N PHE A 437 19.33 -4.59 -18.46
CA PHE A 437 18.86 -3.87 -17.29
C PHE A 437 17.54 -4.45 -16.78
N ARG A 438 17.29 -4.28 -15.49
CA ARG A 438 16.03 -4.70 -14.88
C ARG A 438 14.99 -3.60 -15.02
N CYS A 439 14.00 -3.81 -15.89
CA CYS A 439 12.94 -2.85 -16.12
C CYS A 439 12.14 -2.62 -14.83
N ALA A 440 12.09 -1.38 -14.32
CA ALA A 440 11.46 -1.09 -13.03
C ALA A 440 9.95 -1.42 -12.96
N GLY A 441 9.26 -1.29 -14.10
CA GLY A 441 7.82 -1.57 -14.19
C GLY A 441 7.47 -3.05 -14.33
N SER A 442 8.04 -3.77 -15.29
CA SER A 442 7.78 -5.20 -15.49
C SER A 442 8.58 -6.13 -14.57
N ARG A 443 9.66 -5.62 -13.95
CA ARG A 443 10.68 -6.38 -13.18
C ARG A 443 11.44 -7.43 -13.99
N GLN A 444 11.24 -7.47 -15.31
CA GLN A 444 11.94 -8.35 -16.25
C GLN A 444 13.28 -7.75 -16.67
N TRP A 445 14.22 -8.61 -17.02
CA TRP A 445 15.49 -8.22 -17.64
C TRP A 445 15.27 -7.90 -19.12
N VAL A 446 15.83 -6.79 -19.58
CA VAL A 446 15.68 -6.28 -20.94
C VAL A 446 17.05 -5.97 -21.49
N CYS A 447 17.32 -6.47 -22.69
CA CYS A 447 18.59 -6.27 -23.39
C CYS A 447 18.87 -4.78 -23.64
N GLU A 448 20.08 -4.33 -23.29
CA GLU A 448 20.55 -2.94 -23.41
C GLU A 448 20.86 -2.53 -24.86
N ASP A 449 21.20 -3.48 -25.75
CA ASP A 449 21.49 -3.14 -27.15
C ASP A 449 20.27 -2.71 -27.94
N VAL A 450 19.08 -2.96 -27.40
CA VAL A 450 17.86 -2.44 -27.96
C VAL A 450 17.72 -1.01 -27.44
N PRO A 451 17.50 0.01 -28.29
CA PRO A 451 17.38 1.43 -27.90
C PRO A 451 16.13 1.77 -27.04
N ASN A 452 15.70 0.85 -26.19
CA ASN A 452 14.44 0.83 -25.46
C ASN A 452 14.59 1.14 -23.97
N GLY A 453 15.81 1.30 -23.44
CA GLY A 453 16.06 1.76 -22.08
C GLY A 453 15.84 3.26 -21.99
N LEU A 454 14.75 3.69 -21.36
CA LEU A 454 14.47 5.10 -21.12
C LEU A 454 14.50 5.37 -19.63
N ASP A 455 15.20 6.45 -19.23
CA ASP A 455 15.18 6.94 -17.87
C ASP A 455 13.83 7.60 -17.58
N ALA A 456 13.00 6.91 -16.81
CA ALA A 456 11.79 7.43 -16.20
C ALA A 456 12.05 7.66 -14.70
N ALA A 457 12.25 8.91 -14.30
CA ALA A 457 12.47 9.29 -12.89
C ALA A 457 13.55 8.42 -12.18
N ASP A 458 14.75 8.39 -12.77
CA ASP A 458 15.93 7.65 -12.27
C ASP A 458 15.79 6.12 -12.28
N LYS A 459 14.81 5.60 -13.04
CA LYS A 459 14.61 4.17 -13.25
C LYS A 459 14.54 3.87 -14.74
N GLN A 460 15.22 2.81 -15.17
CA GLN A 460 15.14 2.34 -16.55
C GLN A 460 13.85 1.54 -16.76
N VAL A 461 13.07 1.95 -17.76
CA VAL A 461 11.83 1.30 -18.16
C VAL A 461 11.91 0.93 -19.63
N SER A 462 11.45 -0.27 -19.99
CA SER A 462 11.41 -0.68 -21.39
C SER A 462 10.28 0.02 -22.16
N LEU A 463 10.54 0.38 -23.41
CA LEU A 463 9.53 0.99 -24.29
C LEU A 463 8.26 0.13 -24.43
N HIS A 464 8.40 -1.20 -24.41
CA HIS A 464 7.25 -2.11 -24.44
C HIS A 464 6.39 -1.98 -23.19
N HIS A 465 7.02 -1.95 -22.00
CA HIS A 465 6.30 -1.72 -20.75
C HIS A 465 5.64 -0.34 -20.74
N LEU A 466 6.38 0.70 -21.15
CA LEU A 466 5.89 2.08 -21.24
C LEU A 466 4.60 2.16 -22.06
N ARG A 467 4.56 1.54 -23.25
CA ARG A 467 3.35 1.48 -24.10
C ARG A 467 2.21 0.71 -23.44
N LYS A 468 2.52 -0.43 -22.78
CA LYS A 468 1.52 -1.28 -22.14
C LYS A 468 0.78 -0.57 -21.00
N VAL A 469 1.49 0.27 -20.24
CA VAL A 469 0.90 1.03 -19.13
C VAL A 469 0.35 2.40 -19.55
N GLY A 470 0.34 2.71 -20.86
CA GLY A 470 -0.12 4.00 -21.36
C GLY A 470 0.83 5.17 -21.09
N GLY A 471 2.08 4.89 -20.75
CA GLY A 471 3.13 5.90 -20.60
C GLY A 471 3.59 6.47 -21.95
N PHE A 472 4.28 7.61 -21.90
CA PHE A 472 4.73 8.34 -23.10
C PHE A 472 6.16 8.88 -22.94
N ILE A 473 6.77 9.25 -24.06
CA ILE A 473 8.07 9.94 -24.09
C ILE A 473 7.80 11.42 -24.29
N CYS A 474 8.32 12.25 -23.40
CA CYS A 474 8.24 13.69 -23.54
C CYS A 474 9.18 14.14 -24.68
N ALA A 475 8.62 14.65 -25.78
CA ALA A 475 9.41 15.07 -26.94
C ALA A 475 10.41 16.21 -26.63
N SER A 476 10.14 17.02 -25.60
CA SER A 476 11.06 18.09 -25.17
C SER A 476 12.24 17.56 -24.35
N SER A 477 11.99 16.71 -23.35
CA SER A 477 13.04 16.25 -22.43
C SER A 477 13.67 14.91 -22.80
N GLN A 478 13.08 14.18 -23.73
CA GLN A 478 13.42 12.79 -24.09
C GLN A 478 13.30 11.79 -22.92
N LYS A 479 12.62 12.18 -21.83
CA LYS A 479 12.36 11.31 -20.67
C LYS A 479 11.02 10.58 -20.81
N ALA A 480 10.94 9.38 -20.23
CA ALA A 480 9.71 8.58 -20.20
C ALA A 480 8.87 8.88 -18.93
N PHE A 481 7.54 8.84 -19.09
CA PHE A 481 6.57 9.11 -18.02
C PHE A 481 5.49 8.03 -18.03
N VAL A 482 5.23 7.40 -16.87
CA VAL A 482 4.24 6.31 -16.71
C VAL A 482 2.97 6.74 -15.98
N ASP A 483 3.07 7.70 -15.05
CA ASP A 483 1.96 8.10 -14.15
C ASP A 483 1.52 9.55 -14.37
N GLU A 484 1.82 10.12 -15.54
CA GLU A 484 1.50 11.50 -15.88
C GLU A 484 0.62 11.56 -17.13
N ALA A 485 -0.36 12.46 -17.17
CA ALA A 485 -1.13 12.70 -18.38
C ALA A 485 -0.31 13.56 -19.36
N PRO A 486 -0.11 13.12 -20.63
CA PRO A 486 0.65 13.91 -21.59
C PRO A 486 -0.09 15.19 -21.99
N VAL A 487 0.66 16.27 -22.16
CA VAL A 487 0.18 17.47 -22.87
C VAL A 487 0.46 17.29 -24.36
N VAL A 488 -0.59 17.12 -25.15
CA VAL A 488 -0.48 17.00 -26.61
C VAL A 488 -0.38 18.39 -27.23
N LEU A 489 0.73 18.66 -27.91
CA LEU A 489 0.93 19.88 -28.68
C LEU A 489 0.19 19.82 -30.03
N SER A 490 0.01 20.97 -30.68
CA SER A 490 -0.70 21.09 -31.95
C SER A 490 -0.06 20.31 -33.11
N ASN A 491 1.24 19.99 -33.01
CA ASN A 491 1.98 19.17 -33.98
C ASN A 491 1.91 17.66 -33.67
N GLY A 492 1.16 17.24 -32.64
CA GLY A 492 1.03 15.85 -32.21
C GLY A 492 2.11 15.37 -31.24
N ALA A 493 3.14 16.18 -30.95
CA ALA A 493 4.14 15.84 -29.95
C ALA A 493 3.53 15.80 -28.54
N THR A 494 3.95 14.84 -27.73
CA THR A 494 3.53 14.70 -26.33
C THR A 494 4.61 15.24 -25.40
N TRP A 495 4.24 16.16 -24.52
CA TRP A 495 5.13 16.74 -23.50
C TRP A 495 4.64 16.38 -22.10
N SER A 496 5.56 16.33 -21.13
CA SER A 496 5.15 16.35 -19.72
C SER A 496 4.57 17.72 -19.36
N ARG A 497 3.75 17.76 -18.32
CA ARG A 497 3.17 18.99 -17.76
C ARG A 497 4.27 19.98 -17.39
N ASP A 498 5.35 19.50 -16.77
CA ASP A 498 6.50 20.33 -16.41
C ASP A 498 7.20 20.93 -17.64
N ALA A 499 7.41 20.13 -18.69
CA ALA A 499 7.99 20.64 -19.94
C ALA A 499 7.06 21.68 -20.59
N PHE A 500 5.74 21.44 -20.56
CA PHE A 500 4.76 22.38 -21.08
C PHE A 500 4.70 23.68 -20.27
N LEU A 501 4.75 23.64 -18.95
CA LEU A 501 4.77 24.83 -18.11
C LEU A 501 6.03 25.69 -18.33
N LYS A 502 7.17 25.06 -18.62
CA LYS A 502 8.44 25.77 -18.86
C LYS A 502 8.61 26.27 -20.29
N HIS A 503 8.13 25.53 -21.28
CA HIS A 503 8.48 25.72 -22.68
C HIS A 503 7.28 25.75 -23.63
N GLY A 504 6.06 25.72 -23.11
CA GLY A 504 4.84 25.72 -23.89
C GLY A 504 3.87 26.82 -23.46
N PHE A 505 2.82 27.01 -24.26
CA PHE A 505 1.70 27.88 -23.94
C PHE A 505 0.42 27.40 -24.61
N THR A 506 -0.73 27.82 -24.08
CA THR A 506 -2.03 27.63 -24.73
C THR A 506 -2.37 28.90 -25.52
N CYS A 507 -2.55 28.77 -26.83
CA CYS A 507 -2.81 29.91 -27.72
C CYS A 507 -4.18 30.52 -27.43
N ALA A 508 -4.21 31.80 -27.05
CA ALA A 508 -5.43 32.51 -26.67
C ALA A 508 -6.49 32.58 -27.78
N GLY A 509 -6.07 32.51 -29.06
CA GLY A 509 -6.96 32.58 -30.20
C GLY A 509 -7.65 31.27 -30.59
N ASN A 510 -7.07 30.10 -30.25
CA ASN A 510 -7.60 28.80 -30.71
C ASN A 510 -7.63 27.69 -29.64
N GLY A 511 -7.15 27.97 -28.42
CA GLY A 511 -7.16 27.03 -27.29
C GLY A 511 -6.23 25.82 -27.41
N ARG A 512 -5.39 25.75 -28.46
CA ARG A 512 -4.43 24.63 -28.64
C ARG A 512 -3.10 24.91 -27.95
N ASN A 513 -2.37 23.85 -27.64
CA ASN A 513 -1.07 23.90 -26.98
C ASN A 513 0.07 23.96 -28.00
N TYR A 514 1.02 24.86 -27.80
CA TYR A 514 2.16 25.10 -28.69
C TYR A 514 3.46 25.18 -27.86
N ALA A 515 4.60 24.92 -28.51
CA ALA A 515 5.90 25.28 -27.93
C ALA A 515 6.08 26.81 -27.99
N THR A 516 6.74 27.41 -27.00
CA THR A 516 6.96 28.87 -26.94
C THR A 516 7.69 29.41 -28.16
N THR A 517 8.51 28.60 -28.83
CA THR A 517 9.18 28.93 -30.10
C THR A 517 8.20 29.13 -31.28
N ASP A 518 6.99 28.59 -31.17
CA ASP A 518 5.97 28.64 -32.23
C ASP A 518 4.94 29.77 -32.01
N GLY A 519 5.23 30.70 -31.11
CA GLY A 519 4.31 31.78 -30.72
C GLY A 519 4.91 33.17 -30.61
N GLU A 520 4.02 34.16 -30.44
CA GLU A 520 4.33 35.55 -30.17
C GLU A 520 3.43 36.05 -29.03
N THR A 521 3.94 36.91 -28.15
CA THR A 521 3.15 37.57 -27.10
C THR A 521 2.62 38.90 -27.62
N ILE A 522 1.30 39.09 -27.62
CA ILE A 522 0.62 40.31 -28.09
C ILE A 522 -0.37 40.74 -27.01
N GLY A 523 -0.21 41.95 -26.45
CA GLY A 523 -1.09 42.46 -25.40
C GLY A 523 -1.15 41.57 -24.14
N GLY A 524 -0.02 40.96 -23.75
CA GLY A 524 0.06 40.07 -22.58
C GLY A 524 -0.53 38.67 -22.76
N LYS A 525 -1.02 38.32 -23.96
CA LYS A 525 -1.52 36.98 -24.30
C LYS A 525 -0.60 36.33 -25.34
N HIS A 526 -0.44 35.01 -25.27
CA HIS A 526 0.35 34.25 -26.25
C HIS A 526 -0.52 33.74 -27.41
N TYR A 527 -0.06 33.95 -28.64
CA TYR A 527 -0.71 33.48 -29.86
C TYR A 527 0.26 32.65 -30.69
N SER A 528 -0.21 31.57 -31.31
CA SER A 528 0.61 30.79 -32.23
C SER A 528 0.86 31.53 -33.55
N GLN A 529 2.01 31.29 -34.17
CA GLN A 529 2.32 31.80 -35.49
C GLN A 529 1.32 31.30 -36.56
N ASP A 530 0.78 30.09 -36.38
CA ASP A 530 -0.29 29.56 -37.23
C ASP A 530 -1.56 30.40 -37.14
N PHE A 531 -1.99 30.74 -35.92
CA PHE A 531 -3.13 31.63 -35.70
C PHE A 531 -2.90 33.02 -36.31
N ILE A 532 -1.73 33.62 -36.07
CA ILE A 532 -1.37 34.94 -36.59
C ILE A 532 -1.34 34.95 -38.12
N ARG A 533 -0.76 33.92 -38.76
CA ARG A 533 -0.75 33.81 -40.22
C ARG A 533 -2.16 33.70 -40.81
N ARG A 534 -3.08 33.02 -40.12
CA ARG A 534 -4.43 32.77 -40.61
C ARG A 534 -5.39 33.93 -40.38
N PHE A 535 -5.29 34.62 -39.25
CA PHE A 535 -6.27 35.64 -38.82
C PHE A 535 -5.69 37.05 -38.69
N GLY A 536 -4.39 37.21 -38.95
CA GLY A 536 -3.67 38.45 -38.70
C GLY A 536 -3.29 38.60 -37.22
N LYS A 537 -2.47 39.61 -36.92
CA LYS A 537 -2.17 39.97 -35.52
C LYS A 537 -3.45 40.51 -34.87
N PRO A 538 -3.86 39.99 -33.70
CA PRO A 538 -4.92 40.59 -32.91
C PRO A 538 -4.59 42.07 -32.71
N LYS A 539 -5.58 42.94 -32.94
CA LYS A 539 -5.40 44.36 -32.57
C LYS A 539 -5.18 44.38 -31.06
N GLU A 540 -4.10 45.03 -30.64
CA GLU A 540 -3.84 45.30 -29.24
C GLU A 540 -5.09 46.02 -28.71
N GLU A 541 -5.88 45.34 -27.86
CA GLU A 541 -7.00 45.98 -27.20
C GLU A 541 -6.40 47.16 -26.45
N ALA A 542 -6.77 48.38 -26.86
CA ALA A 542 -6.29 49.59 -26.20
C ALA A 542 -6.50 49.37 -24.70
N PRO A 543 -5.48 49.62 -23.85
CA PRO A 543 -5.60 49.37 -22.42
C PRO A 543 -6.89 50.06 -21.97
N VAL A 544 -7.83 49.26 -21.48
CA VAL A 544 -9.09 49.78 -20.95
C VAL A 544 -8.66 50.73 -19.86
N ALA A 545 -8.76 52.04 -20.12
CA ALA A 545 -8.43 53.05 -19.14
C ALA A 545 -9.22 52.70 -17.88
N ALA A 546 -8.50 52.49 -16.78
CA ALA A 546 -9.10 52.19 -15.50
C ALA A 546 -10.06 53.32 -15.16
N ASN A 547 -11.35 53.11 -15.44
CA ASN A 547 -12.40 54.06 -15.14
C ASN A 547 -12.59 53.99 -13.62
N GLN A 548 -11.92 54.88 -12.89
CA GLN A 548 -12.00 54.99 -11.44
C GLN A 548 -13.30 55.64 -10.95
N ASP A 549 -14.23 56.00 -11.82
CA ASP A 549 -15.51 56.58 -11.43
C ASP A 549 -16.68 55.70 -11.88
N LEU A 550 -17.49 55.32 -10.86
CA LEU A 550 -18.86 54.80 -10.89
C LEU A 550 -19.04 53.40 -10.27
N VAL A 551 -18.86 53.31 -8.95
CA VAL A 551 -19.73 52.48 -8.11
C VAL A 551 -20.69 53.43 -7.41
N ARG A 552 -21.84 53.71 -8.04
CA ARG A 552 -23.04 54.18 -7.33
C ARG A 552 -23.80 52.95 -6.85
N GLU A 553 -24.12 52.94 -5.56
CA GLU A 553 -25.02 51.97 -4.92
C GLU A 553 -26.38 51.88 -5.65
N PRO A 554 -27.06 50.72 -5.61
CA PRO A 554 -28.49 50.66 -5.82
C PRO A 554 -29.22 50.68 -4.47
N GLU A 555 -29.63 51.87 -4.03
CA GLU A 555 -30.81 52.00 -3.17
C GLU A 555 -32.08 51.88 -4.01
N ARG A 556 -32.89 50.87 -3.69
CA ARG A 556 -34.36 50.80 -3.73
C ARG A 556 -35.09 51.24 -5.01
N LEU A 557 -35.93 50.33 -5.52
CA LEU A 557 -37.36 50.61 -5.64
C LEU A 557 -38.19 49.33 -5.61
N ARG A 558 -39.14 49.30 -4.68
CA ARG A 558 -40.32 48.43 -4.70
C ARG A 558 -41.15 48.76 -5.94
N ALA A 559 -41.62 47.71 -6.61
CA ALA A 559 -42.98 47.60 -7.14
C ALA A 559 -43.42 46.16 -6.88
#